data_AF-U4UNL2-F1
#
_entry.id   AF-U4UNL2-F1
#
_cell.length_a   1.000
_cell.length_b   1.000
_cell.length_c   1.000
_cell.angle_alpha   90.00
_cell.angle_beta   90.00
_cell.angle_gamma   90.00
#
_symmetry.space_group_name_H-M   'P 1'
#
loop_
_entity.id
_entity.type
_entity.pdbx_description
1 polymer ?
#
loop_
_entity_poly.entity_id
_entity_poly.type
_entity_poly.pdbx_seq_one_letter_code
_entity_poly.pdbx_strand_id
1 'polypeptide(L)'
;MTDEGETCIYPDQYSASMPNIPWKRKGTVQKWFSEFEKGSKITYEGVGMAQMAFLRLSSEQGYQNFTYSCLNAVAWYDTSSHTYDMGIRLLGSSGQEFSYKGLRPEVRADECKARQGKSKTVFEIRTRQIDQLPLTDFLPIDYGESNQAFGFSVGPACFK
;
A
#
# COMPACT_ATOMS: atom_id res chain seq x y z
N MET A 1 10.94 -1.91 28.71
CA MET A 1 10.40 -0.53 28.64
C MET A 1 11.30 0.29 27.75
N THR A 2 11.02 0.32 26.45
CA THR A 2 11.56 1.30 25.49
C THR A 2 10.53 1.35 24.38
N ASP A 3 9.35 1.87 24.70
CA ASP A 3 8.31 2.18 23.74
C ASP A 3 8.18 3.70 23.80
N GLU A 4 8.68 4.39 22.78
CA GLU A 4 8.78 5.85 22.74
C GLU A 4 7.42 6.52 22.52
N GLY A 5 6.41 6.14 23.32
CA GLY A 5 5.09 6.79 23.33
C GLY A 5 4.32 6.71 22.02
N GLU A 6 4.64 5.77 21.12
CA GLU A 6 3.93 5.62 19.86
C GLU A 6 2.69 4.74 20.01
N THR A 7 1.61 5.09 19.30
CA THR A 7 0.39 4.31 19.24
C THR A 7 0.21 3.73 17.84
N CYS A 8 0.20 2.40 17.74
CA CYS A 8 0.03 1.67 16.49
C CYS A 8 -1.39 1.12 16.33
N ILE A 9 -2.01 1.43 15.20
CA ILE A 9 -3.36 1.05 14.83
C ILE A 9 -3.31 0.05 13.67
N TYR A 10 -3.82 -1.16 13.92
CA TYR A 10 -3.83 -2.24 12.94
C TYR A 10 -5.04 -2.14 12.00
N PRO A 11 -4.87 -2.48 10.71
CA PRO A 11 -6.00 -2.64 9.81
C PRO A 11 -6.89 -3.81 10.26
N ASP A 12 -8.17 -3.76 9.91
CA ASP A 12 -9.10 -4.85 10.21
C ASP A 12 -8.65 -6.13 9.49
N GLN A 13 -8.71 -7.26 10.19
CA GLN A 13 -8.10 -8.51 9.74
C GLN A 13 -8.54 -8.95 8.33
N TYR A 14 -9.80 -8.68 7.96
CA TYR A 14 -10.37 -9.05 6.67
C TYR A 14 -9.91 -8.16 5.50
N SER A 15 -9.37 -6.97 5.77
CA SER A 15 -8.89 -6.01 4.76
C SER A 15 -7.37 -5.80 4.80
N ALA A 16 -6.70 -6.35 5.83
CA ALA A 16 -5.26 -6.22 6.05
C ALA A 16 -4.37 -6.92 5.01
N SER A 17 -4.85 -7.98 4.36
CA SER A 17 -4.03 -8.74 3.40
C SER A 17 -4.85 -9.56 2.43
N MET A 18 -4.24 -9.87 1.28
CA MET A 18 -4.78 -10.80 0.29
C MET A 18 -3.64 -11.60 -0.36
N PRO A 19 -3.81 -12.91 -0.60
CA PRO A 19 -2.78 -13.72 -1.27
C PRO A 19 -2.60 -13.31 -2.73
N ASN A 20 -1.57 -13.85 -3.38
CA ASN A 20 -1.39 -13.66 -4.82
C ASN A 20 -2.55 -14.26 -5.60
N ILE A 21 -3.35 -13.40 -6.23
CA ILE A 21 -4.49 -13.78 -7.08
C ILE A 21 -4.20 -13.31 -8.51
N PRO A 22 -4.50 -14.12 -9.54
CA PRO A 22 -4.39 -13.70 -10.94
C PRO A 22 -5.56 -12.78 -11.32
N TRP A 23 -5.44 -11.51 -10.97
CA TRP A 23 -6.46 -10.51 -11.24
C TRP A 23 -6.62 -10.27 -12.74
N LYS A 24 -7.87 -10.28 -13.21
CA LYS A 24 -8.17 -10.00 -14.61
C LYS A 24 -8.24 -8.51 -14.86
N ARG A 25 -7.51 -8.03 -15.86
CA ARG A 25 -7.61 -6.65 -16.36
C ARG A 25 -8.66 -6.58 -17.47
N LYS A 26 -9.69 -5.74 -17.28
CA LYS A 26 -10.70 -5.46 -18.32
C LYS A 26 -10.44 -4.06 -18.89
N GLY A 27 -9.97 -4.00 -20.13
CA GLY A 27 -9.67 -2.73 -20.82
C GLY A 27 -8.36 -2.07 -20.36
N THR A 28 -8.16 -0.83 -20.78
CA THR A 28 -6.92 -0.07 -20.53
C THR A 28 -6.97 0.78 -19.26
N VAL A 29 -8.16 1.04 -18.73
CA VAL A 29 -8.39 1.91 -17.57
C VAL A 29 -7.76 1.30 -16.31
N GLN A 30 -6.91 2.09 -15.65
CA GLN A 30 -6.36 1.77 -14.34
C GLN A 30 -7.44 1.92 -13.28
N LYS A 31 -7.50 0.99 -12.34
CA LYS A 31 -8.52 0.94 -11.29
C LYS A 31 -7.85 0.77 -9.93
N TRP A 32 -8.42 1.43 -8.92
CA TRP A 32 -8.05 1.19 -7.53
C TRP A 32 -8.45 -0.22 -7.13
N PHE A 33 -7.72 -0.83 -6.19
CA PHE A 33 -8.01 -2.19 -5.75
C PHE A 33 -9.46 -2.31 -5.25
N SER A 34 -9.98 -1.33 -4.53
CA SER A 34 -11.38 -1.35 -4.08
C SER A 34 -12.45 -1.36 -5.19
N GLU A 35 -12.09 -1.00 -6.43
CA GLU A 35 -13.00 -1.01 -7.58
C GLU A 35 -13.04 -2.37 -8.30
N PHE A 36 -12.26 -3.34 -7.83
CA PHE A 36 -12.25 -4.69 -8.36
C PHE A 36 -13.46 -5.46 -7.82
N GLU A 37 -13.96 -6.43 -8.58
CA GLU A 37 -15.14 -7.22 -8.20
C GLU A 37 -15.00 -7.94 -6.84
N LYS A 38 -13.76 -8.30 -6.47
CA LYS A 38 -13.41 -8.90 -5.17
C LYS A 38 -12.45 -8.03 -4.35
N GLY A 39 -12.32 -6.77 -4.74
CA GLY A 39 -11.48 -5.81 -4.05
C GLY A 39 -12.25 -5.11 -2.94
N SER A 40 -11.52 -4.51 -2.02
CA SER A 40 -12.08 -3.73 -0.91
C SER A 40 -11.09 -2.65 -0.49
N LYS A 41 -11.58 -1.64 0.22
CA LYS A 41 -10.70 -0.69 0.90
C LYS A 41 -10.05 -1.35 2.11
N ILE A 42 -8.89 -0.84 2.49
CA ILE A 42 -8.25 -1.15 3.77
C ILE A 42 -8.96 -0.33 4.85
N THR A 43 -9.38 -1.00 5.91
CA THR A 43 -10.25 -0.43 6.96
C THR A 43 -9.57 -0.51 8.33
N TYR A 44 -9.96 0.37 9.25
CA TYR A 44 -9.44 0.46 10.63
C TYR A 44 -10.60 0.69 11.61
N GLU A 45 -11.75 0.07 11.32
CA GLU A 45 -13.00 0.33 12.03
C GLU A 45 -12.94 -0.10 13.49
N GLY A 46 -12.11 -1.11 13.82
CA GLY A 46 -11.93 -1.61 15.18
C GLY A 46 -11.43 -0.58 16.21
N VAL A 47 -10.87 0.55 15.77
CA VAL A 47 -10.38 1.62 16.65
C VAL A 47 -11.45 2.66 16.98
N GLY A 48 -12.46 2.80 16.12
CA GLY A 48 -13.50 3.81 16.27
C GLY A 48 -13.06 5.23 15.89
N MET A 49 -14.02 6.02 15.43
CA MET A 49 -13.75 7.36 14.87
C MET A 49 -13.16 8.34 15.88
N ALA A 50 -13.64 8.32 17.13
CA ALA A 50 -13.18 9.25 18.17
C ALA A 50 -11.72 9.03 18.55
N GLN A 51 -11.29 7.77 18.67
CA GLN A 51 -9.91 7.44 18.99
C GLN A 51 -8.96 7.78 17.84
N MET A 52 -9.37 7.51 16.59
CA MET A 52 -8.59 7.91 15.41
C MET A 52 -8.45 9.44 15.32
N ALA A 53 -9.52 10.20 15.60
CA ALA A 53 -9.49 11.66 15.61
C ALA A 53 -8.55 12.19 16.70
N PHE A 54 -8.59 11.62 17.90
CA PHE A 54 -7.68 12.00 18.98
C PHE A 54 -6.22 11.76 18.59
N LEU A 55 -5.90 10.56 18.06
CA LEU A 55 -4.54 10.23 17.60
C LEU A 55 -4.02 11.21 16.55
N ARG A 56 -4.88 11.63 15.62
CA ARG A 56 -4.49 12.63 14.60
C ARG A 56 -4.16 13.99 15.20
N LEU A 57 -4.87 14.41 16.25
CA LEU A 57 -4.66 15.70 16.91
C LEU A 57 -3.47 15.68 17.86
N SER A 58 -3.16 14.52 18.46
CA SER A 58 -2.13 14.38 19.49
C SER A 58 -0.76 13.97 18.96
N SER A 59 -0.64 13.65 17.67
CA SER A 59 0.59 13.11 17.09
C SER A 59 1.23 14.12 16.15
N GLU A 60 2.56 14.13 16.09
CA GLU A 60 3.36 14.98 15.21
C GLU A 60 3.91 14.22 14.01
N GLN A 61 4.10 12.91 14.14
CA GLN A 61 4.65 12.03 13.12
C GLN A 61 3.87 10.73 13.02
N GLY A 62 3.80 10.17 11.81
CA GLY A 62 3.21 8.87 11.57
C GLY A 62 3.99 8.08 10.54
N TYR A 63 3.94 6.75 10.67
CA TYR A 63 4.50 5.85 9.69
C TYR A 63 3.63 4.61 9.46
N GLN A 64 3.73 4.05 8.25
CA GLN A 64 3.04 2.82 7.91
C GLN A 64 3.77 2.06 6.81
N ASN A 65 3.77 0.73 6.93
CA ASN A 65 4.33 -0.17 5.92
C ASN A 65 3.23 -0.78 5.04
N PHE A 66 3.54 -0.91 3.75
CA PHE A 66 2.74 -1.63 2.78
C PHE A 66 3.62 -2.61 2.01
N THR A 67 3.27 -3.89 2.04
CA THR A 67 3.97 -4.93 1.29
C THR A 67 3.12 -5.36 0.10
N TYR A 68 3.67 -5.17 -1.10
CA TYR A 68 3.09 -5.71 -2.33
C TYR A 68 3.78 -7.03 -2.66
N SER A 69 2.99 -8.09 -2.80
CA SER A 69 3.47 -9.41 -3.22
C SER A 69 3.15 -9.59 -4.70
N CYS A 70 4.17 -9.92 -5.50
CA CYS A 70 4.05 -10.02 -6.95
C CYS A 70 4.38 -11.44 -7.44
N LEU A 71 3.85 -11.81 -8.58
CA LEU A 71 4.25 -12.96 -9.39
C LEU A 71 4.36 -12.48 -10.84
N ASN A 72 5.57 -12.50 -11.40
CA ASN A 72 5.86 -12.05 -12.78
C ASN A 72 5.37 -10.62 -13.10
N ALA A 73 5.34 -9.74 -12.09
CA ALA A 73 4.80 -8.39 -12.19
C ALA A 73 5.73 -7.38 -11.51
N VAL A 74 5.75 -6.14 -12.02
CA VAL A 74 6.50 -5.04 -11.44
C VAL A 74 5.70 -4.30 -10.37
N ALA A 75 6.36 -3.96 -9.25
CA ALA A 75 5.73 -3.19 -8.17
C ALA A 75 6.26 -1.75 -8.05
N TRP A 76 7.50 -1.49 -8.47
CA TRP A 76 8.10 -0.16 -8.35
C TRP A 76 9.03 0.19 -9.53
N TYR A 77 10.29 -0.24 -9.49
CA TYR A 77 11.23 -0.02 -10.59
C TYR A 77 11.19 -1.18 -11.59
N ASP A 78 11.07 -0.90 -12.89
CA ASP A 78 11.15 -1.93 -13.93
C ASP A 78 12.56 -1.99 -14.52
N THR A 79 13.27 -3.10 -14.28
CA THR A 79 14.62 -3.34 -14.82
C THR A 79 14.67 -3.48 -16.34
N SER A 80 13.57 -3.86 -16.99
CA SER A 80 13.53 -4.05 -18.44
C SER A 80 13.41 -2.73 -19.19
N SER A 81 12.55 -1.84 -18.71
CA SER A 81 12.31 -0.51 -19.31
C SER A 81 13.14 0.60 -18.66
N HIS A 82 13.78 0.33 -17.53
CA HIS A 82 14.54 1.30 -16.73
C HIS A 82 13.70 2.50 -16.25
N THR A 83 12.40 2.31 -16.03
CA THR A 83 11.48 3.36 -15.55
C THR A 83 10.71 2.92 -14.31
N TYR A 84 9.89 3.84 -13.78
CA TYR A 84 8.97 3.58 -12.66
C TYR A 84 7.50 3.72 -13.10
N ASP A 85 7.23 3.72 -14.41
CA ASP A 85 5.88 3.94 -14.93
C ASP A 85 4.92 2.78 -14.57
N MET A 86 5.48 1.60 -14.29
CA MET A 86 4.76 0.41 -13.84
C MET A 86 4.66 0.31 -12.31
N GLY A 87 5.19 1.29 -11.56
CA GLY A 87 5.14 1.30 -10.12
C GLY A 87 3.73 1.51 -9.57
N ILE A 88 3.38 0.78 -8.51
CA ILE A 88 2.07 0.94 -7.86
C ILE A 88 1.92 2.33 -7.24
N ARG A 89 0.68 2.69 -6.94
CA ARG A 89 0.34 3.91 -6.20
C ARG A 89 -0.38 3.53 -4.93
N LEU A 90 -0.12 4.24 -3.83
CA LEU A 90 -0.81 4.03 -2.56
C LEU A 90 -1.70 5.23 -2.26
N LEU A 91 -2.86 5.00 -1.64
CA LEU A 91 -3.81 6.05 -1.31
C LEU A 91 -3.93 6.21 0.20
N GLY A 92 -3.55 7.40 0.68
CA GLY A 92 -3.75 7.83 2.06
C GLY A 92 -5.19 8.21 2.35
N SER A 93 -5.55 8.27 3.64
CA SER A 93 -6.93 8.57 4.05
C SER A 93 -7.41 10.00 3.73
N SER A 94 -6.48 10.95 3.53
CA SER A 94 -6.78 12.30 3.05
C SER A 94 -7.04 12.37 1.54
N GLY A 95 -6.92 11.26 0.82
CA GLY A 95 -6.96 11.20 -0.65
C GLY A 95 -5.62 11.49 -1.33
N GLN A 96 -4.56 11.73 -0.55
CA GLN A 96 -3.22 11.91 -1.08
C GLN A 96 -2.69 10.60 -1.71
N GLU A 97 -2.22 10.69 -2.95
CA GLU A 97 -1.55 9.59 -3.64
C GLU A 97 -0.04 9.61 -3.34
N PHE A 98 0.49 8.44 -3.01
CA PHE A 98 1.92 8.17 -2.93
C PHE A 98 2.38 7.39 -4.16
N SER A 99 3.32 7.94 -4.92
CA SER A 99 3.81 7.35 -6.17
C SER A 99 5.17 7.93 -6.57
N TYR A 100 5.81 7.36 -7.60
CA TYR A 100 7.13 7.81 -8.05
C TYR A 100 7.12 9.25 -8.58
N LYS A 101 6.03 9.68 -9.23
CA LYS A 101 5.89 11.02 -9.82
C LYS A 101 5.37 12.08 -8.84
N GLY A 102 4.72 11.65 -7.75
CA GLY A 102 4.16 12.52 -6.72
C GLY A 102 4.93 12.42 -5.41
N LEU A 103 4.20 12.17 -4.32
CA LEU A 103 4.77 11.99 -2.99
C LEU A 103 5.42 10.59 -2.92
N ARG A 104 6.75 10.54 -2.92
CA ARG A 104 7.48 9.27 -2.99
C ARG A 104 7.48 8.57 -1.64
N PRO A 105 6.99 7.32 -1.55
CA PRO A 105 7.24 6.48 -0.39
C PRO A 105 8.72 6.06 -0.34
N GLU A 106 9.21 5.73 0.86
CA GLU A 106 10.48 5.04 1.00
C GLU A 106 10.31 3.57 0.57
N VAL A 107 11.29 3.05 -0.15
CA VAL A 107 11.26 1.65 -0.62
C VAL A 107 12.31 0.88 0.16
N ARG A 108 11.85 0.08 1.13
CA ARG A 108 12.71 -0.68 2.05
C ARG A 108 13.29 -1.92 1.37
N ALA A 109 12.52 -2.55 0.49
CA ALA A 109 12.96 -3.67 -0.33
C ALA A 109 12.17 -3.68 -1.64
N ASP A 110 12.81 -4.00 -2.75
CA ASP A 110 12.12 -4.09 -4.05
C ASP A 110 12.69 -5.26 -4.84
N GLU A 111 12.04 -6.41 -4.69
CA GLU A 111 12.37 -7.68 -5.34
C GLU A 111 11.45 -7.96 -6.54
N CYS A 112 10.43 -7.12 -6.75
CA CYS A 112 9.53 -7.16 -7.90
C CYS A 112 10.06 -6.33 -9.08
N LYS A 113 11.38 -6.13 -9.21
CA LYS A 113 11.96 -5.30 -10.26
C LYS A 113 12.04 -5.98 -11.62
N ALA A 114 11.96 -7.29 -11.61
CA ALA A 114 11.98 -8.14 -12.80
C ALA A 114 10.76 -9.06 -12.74
N ARG A 115 10.17 -9.35 -13.90
CA ARG A 115 9.03 -10.29 -14.04
C ARG A 115 9.50 -11.74 -13.94
N GLN A 116 10.15 -12.07 -12.82
CA GLN A 116 10.88 -13.33 -12.61
C GLN A 116 10.39 -14.02 -11.34
N GLY A 117 9.21 -14.63 -11.42
CA GLY A 117 8.67 -15.44 -10.34
C GLY A 117 8.04 -14.61 -9.21
N LYS A 118 7.93 -15.26 -8.04
CA LYS A 118 7.25 -14.72 -6.86
C LYS A 118 8.22 -13.95 -5.98
N SER A 119 7.92 -12.68 -5.74
CA SER A 119 8.75 -11.75 -4.97
C SER A 119 7.88 -10.75 -4.21
N LYS A 120 8.49 -9.80 -3.50
CA LYS A 120 7.78 -8.73 -2.79
C LYS A 120 8.51 -7.39 -2.86
N THR A 121 7.75 -6.32 -2.73
CA THR A 121 8.26 -4.96 -2.56
C THR A 121 7.62 -4.35 -1.31
N VAL A 122 8.45 -3.77 -0.45
CA VAL A 122 8.06 -3.20 0.83
C VAL A 122 8.21 -1.67 0.74
N PHE A 123 7.08 -1.00 0.86
CA PHE A 123 6.97 0.45 0.93
C PHE A 123 6.82 0.87 2.38
N GLU A 124 7.46 1.96 2.74
CA GLU A 124 7.27 2.64 4.01
C GLU A 124 6.91 4.10 3.74
N ILE A 125 5.82 4.54 4.35
CA ILE A 125 5.42 5.94 4.36
C ILE A 125 5.79 6.49 5.72
N ARG A 126 6.55 7.58 5.74
CA ARG A 126 6.82 8.39 6.94
C ARG A 126 6.39 9.81 6.64
N THR A 127 5.57 10.39 7.51
CA THR A 127 4.99 11.72 7.28
C THR A 127 4.77 12.48 8.58
N ARG A 128 4.82 13.82 8.49
CA ARG A 128 4.37 14.74 9.54
C ARG A 128 2.94 15.23 9.31
N GLN A 129 2.36 14.93 8.16
CA GLN A 129 0.96 15.23 7.83
C GLN A 129 0.11 14.02 8.20
N ILE A 130 -0.39 14.00 9.43
CA ILE A 130 -1.01 12.82 10.04
C ILE A 130 -2.30 12.38 9.35
N ASP A 131 -3.00 13.32 8.72
CA ASP A 131 -4.19 13.07 7.90
C ASP A 131 -3.91 12.21 6.66
N GLN A 132 -2.67 12.13 6.19
CA GLN A 132 -2.29 11.24 5.09
C GLN A 132 -2.38 9.77 5.47
N LEU A 133 -2.27 9.42 6.76
CA LEU A 133 -2.41 8.05 7.24
C LEU A 133 -3.77 7.83 7.93
N PRO A 134 -4.28 6.58 7.94
CA PRO A 134 -3.68 5.38 7.38
C PRO A 134 -3.88 5.23 5.86
N LEU A 135 -3.21 4.24 5.26
CA LEU A 135 -3.44 3.79 3.89
C LEU A 135 -4.81 3.11 3.76
N THR A 136 -5.55 3.47 2.71
CA THR A 136 -6.93 3.05 2.48
C THR A 136 -7.13 2.27 1.18
N ASP A 137 -6.24 2.45 0.20
CA ASP A 137 -6.32 1.77 -1.09
C ASP A 137 -4.95 1.75 -1.79
N PHE A 138 -4.86 1.02 -2.90
CA PHE A 138 -3.70 1.05 -3.78
C PHE A 138 -4.13 0.80 -5.24
N LEU A 139 -3.31 1.27 -6.18
CA LEU A 139 -3.54 1.12 -7.61
C LEU A 139 -2.42 0.26 -8.21
N PRO A 140 -2.70 -1.00 -8.59
CA PRO A 140 -1.75 -1.83 -9.33
C PRO A 140 -1.69 -1.42 -10.81
N ILE A 141 -0.50 -1.41 -11.40
CA ILE A 141 -0.29 -1.01 -12.81
C ILE A 141 0.03 -2.21 -13.71
N ASP A 142 1.01 -3.03 -13.31
CA ASP A 142 1.49 -4.20 -14.07
C ASP A 142 0.76 -5.48 -13.61
N TYR A 143 -0.41 -5.74 -14.19
CA TYR A 143 -1.19 -6.94 -13.95
C TYR A 143 -2.11 -7.25 -15.13
N GLY A 144 -2.61 -8.50 -15.18
CA GLY A 144 -3.65 -8.93 -16.11
C GLY A 144 -3.20 -9.94 -17.15
N GLU A 145 -1.89 -10.16 -17.29
CA GLU A 145 -1.36 -11.22 -18.15
C GLU A 145 -1.55 -12.62 -17.53
N SER A 146 -1.50 -13.67 -18.35
CA SER A 146 -1.87 -15.04 -17.98
C SER A 146 -1.02 -15.66 -16.86
N ASN A 147 0.22 -15.18 -16.68
CA ASN A 147 1.17 -15.64 -15.68
C ASN A 147 1.39 -14.62 -14.54
N GLN A 148 0.58 -13.56 -14.49
CA GLN A 148 0.69 -12.51 -13.49
C GLN A 148 -0.29 -12.75 -12.35
N ALA A 149 0.18 -12.51 -11.13
CA ALA A 149 -0.66 -12.44 -9.95
C ALA A 149 -0.10 -11.43 -8.96
N PHE A 150 -0.95 -10.86 -8.15
CA PHE A 150 -0.52 -10.01 -7.05
C PHE A 150 -1.39 -10.19 -5.82
N GLY A 151 -0.78 -9.88 -4.68
CA GLY A 151 -1.39 -9.80 -3.37
C GLY A 151 -0.77 -8.67 -2.59
N PHE A 152 -1.20 -8.48 -1.35
CA PHE A 152 -0.67 -7.43 -0.50
C PHE A 152 -0.82 -7.77 0.98
N SER A 153 -0.08 -7.04 1.81
CA SER A 153 -0.24 -7.02 3.26
C SER A 153 0.09 -5.62 3.76
N VAL A 154 -0.77 -5.10 4.64
CA VAL A 154 -0.64 -3.76 5.22
C VAL A 154 -0.25 -3.89 6.68
N GLY A 155 0.79 -3.17 7.08
CA GLY A 155 1.21 -3.07 8.47
C GLY A 155 0.35 -2.07 9.27
N PRO A 156 0.55 -1.98 10.59
CA PRO A 156 -0.11 -0.97 11.39
C PRO A 156 0.30 0.45 10.98
N ALA A 157 -0.61 1.41 11.12
CA ALA A 157 -0.29 2.82 11.10
C ALA A 157 0.09 3.25 12.51
N CYS A 158 1.34 3.68 12.69
CA CYS A 158 1.89 4.07 13.97
C CYS A 158 2.03 5.59 14.04
N PHE A 159 1.69 6.17 15.18
CA PHE A 159 1.66 7.61 15.40
C PHE A 159 2.43 7.98 16.67
N LYS A 160 3.22 9.04 16.60
CA LYS A 160 4.07 9.57 17.68
C LYS A 160 3.86 11.07 17.84
#